data_AF-A0A2V7VKM6-F1
#
_entry.id   AF-A0A2V7VKM6-F1
#
_cell.length_a   1.000
_cell.length_b   1.000
_cell.length_c   1.000
_cell.angle_alpha   90.00
_cell.angle_beta   90.00
_cell.angle_gamma   90.00
#
_symmetry.space_group_name_H-M   'P 1'
#
loop_
_entity.id
_entity.type
_entity.pdbx_description
1 polymer ?
#
loop_
_entity_poly.entity_id
_entity_poly.type
_entity_poly.pdbx_seq_one_letter_code
_entity_poly.pdbx_strand_id
1 'polypeptide(L)'
;KGAGTMPQMFGTITVSDAISMGTEGMKYSLVSREVIADAIETVVSAESMDGLLAVGGCDKNMPGALMAMARIDVPSVFVYGGTIKPGHYDGQDLTIVSVFEALGKMRAGKIGEDELREIERRACPGAGSCGGMFTANTMS
;
A
#
# COMPACT_ATOMS: atom_id res chain seq x y z
N LYS A 1 -16.87 16.41 -12.77
CA LYS A 1 -17.67 17.62 -13.10
C LYS A 1 -17.23 18.28 -14.41
N GLY A 2 -15.96 18.70 -14.58
CA GLY A 2 -15.50 19.35 -15.83
C GLY A 2 -15.68 18.51 -17.11
N ALA A 3 -15.72 17.18 -17.00
CA ALA A 3 -15.97 16.25 -18.09
C ALA A 3 -17.44 15.81 -18.26
N GLY A 4 -18.40 16.48 -17.59
CA GLY A 4 -19.83 16.12 -17.67
C GLY A 4 -20.23 14.88 -16.84
N THR A 5 -19.34 14.34 -16.02
CA THR A 5 -19.60 13.17 -15.15
C THR A 5 -20.17 13.54 -13.78
N MET A 6 -20.86 12.57 -13.15
CA MET A 6 -21.36 12.64 -11.76
C MET A 6 -20.56 11.68 -10.85
N PRO A 7 -19.39 12.11 -10.32
CA PRO A 7 -18.58 11.23 -9.48
C PRO A 7 -19.25 10.99 -8.12
N GLN A 8 -19.36 9.72 -7.75
CA GLN A 8 -19.72 9.27 -6.40
C GLN A 8 -18.48 8.63 -5.77
N MET A 9 -18.13 9.05 -4.55
CA MET A 9 -16.96 8.54 -3.84
C MET A 9 -17.38 7.54 -2.77
N PHE A 10 -16.70 6.39 -2.74
CA PHE A 10 -16.81 5.42 -1.67
C PHE A 10 -15.41 4.89 -1.31
N GLY A 11 -15.27 4.34 -0.11
CA GLY A 11 -14.02 3.77 0.39
C GLY A 11 -14.10 2.25 0.49
N THR A 12 -12.93 1.60 0.49
CA THR A 12 -12.76 0.20 0.88
C THR A 12 -11.62 0.08 1.89
N ILE A 13 -11.52 -1.08 2.54
CA ILE A 13 -10.49 -1.34 3.55
C ILE A 13 -9.10 -1.44 2.92
N THR A 14 -8.07 -1.27 3.74
CA THR A 14 -6.68 -1.55 3.37
C THR A 14 -5.91 -1.99 4.59
N VAL A 15 -4.84 -2.74 4.38
CA VAL A 15 -3.93 -3.21 5.42
C VAL A 15 -2.50 -2.83 5.07
N SER A 16 -1.68 -2.56 6.08
CA SER A 16 -0.26 -2.27 5.91
C SER A 16 0.57 -3.52 6.13
N ASP A 17 1.19 -4.02 5.07
CA ASP A 17 2.10 -5.16 5.14
C ASP A 17 3.34 -4.82 5.98
N ALA A 18 3.84 -3.59 5.89
CA ALA A 18 4.98 -3.13 6.68
C ALA A 18 4.70 -3.18 8.20
N ILE A 19 3.49 -2.78 8.62
CA ILE A 19 3.11 -2.76 10.05
C ILE A 19 2.80 -4.17 10.56
N SER A 20 2.13 -4.99 9.75
CA SER A 20 1.72 -6.33 10.16
C SER A 20 2.88 -7.35 10.14
N MET A 21 4.01 -7.00 9.52
CA MET A 21 5.17 -7.88 9.37
C MET A 21 5.70 -8.37 10.72
N GLY A 22 5.88 -9.69 10.84
CA GLY A 22 6.35 -10.33 12.08
C GLY A 22 5.27 -10.49 13.16
N THR A 23 4.01 -10.20 12.86
CA THR A 23 2.87 -10.37 13.79
C THR A 23 1.83 -11.34 13.24
N GLU A 24 0.90 -11.77 14.10
CA GLU A 24 -0.29 -12.55 13.70
C GLU A 24 -1.15 -11.83 12.66
N GLY A 25 -1.09 -10.49 12.60
CA GLY A 25 -1.80 -9.68 11.62
C GLY A 25 -1.42 -10.00 10.16
N MET A 26 -0.21 -10.51 9.91
CA MET A 26 0.23 -10.85 8.55
C MET A 26 -0.64 -11.94 7.89
N LYS A 27 -1.32 -12.76 8.69
CA LYS A 27 -2.30 -13.75 8.19
C LYS A 27 -3.48 -13.10 7.46
N TYR A 28 -3.75 -11.83 7.72
CA TYR A 28 -4.82 -11.05 7.11
C TYR A 28 -4.37 -10.20 5.91
N SER A 29 -3.07 -10.19 5.58
CA SER A 29 -2.56 -9.42 4.43
C SER A 29 -3.17 -9.92 3.13
N LEU A 30 -2.95 -11.18 2.77
CA LEU A 30 -3.36 -11.69 1.45
C LEU A 30 -4.89 -11.69 1.26
N VAL A 31 -5.65 -12.05 2.30
CA VAL A 31 -7.12 -12.07 2.23
C VAL A 31 -7.71 -10.68 2.02
N SER A 32 -7.01 -9.60 2.42
CA SER A 32 -7.47 -8.23 2.15
C SER A 32 -7.66 -7.96 0.64
N ARG A 33 -6.91 -8.65 -0.24
CA ARG A 33 -7.08 -8.56 -1.69
C ARG A 33 -8.50 -8.92 -2.12
N GLU A 34 -9.05 -10.02 -1.59
CA GLU A 34 -10.40 -10.48 -1.91
C GLU A 34 -11.44 -9.53 -1.34
N VAL A 35 -11.26 -9.11 -0.08
CA VAL A 35 -12.18 -8.18 0.58
C VAL A 35 -12.26 -6.85 -0.16
N ILE A 36 -11.14 -6.35 -0.68
CA ILE A 36 -11.09 -5.15 -1.51
C ILE A 36 -11.85 -5.37 -2.82
N ALA A 37 -11.60 -6.50 -3.49
CA ALA A 37 -12.26 -6.84 -4.75
C ALA A 37 -13.78 -6.92 -4.59
N ASP A 38 -14.23 -7.69 -3.61
CA ASP A 38 -15.65 -7.92 -3.33
C ASP A 38 -16.35 -6.62 -2.88
N ALA A 39 -15.67 -5.76 -2.12
CA ALA A 39 -16.23 -4.47 -1.70
C ALA A 39 -16.44 -3.51 -2.88
N ILE A 40 -15.48 -3.43 -3.81
CA ILE A 40 -15.61 -2.62 -5.02
C ILE A 40 -16.72 -3.19 -5.92
N GLU A 41 -16.72 -4.50 -6.15
CA GLU A 41 -17.74 -5.21 -6.93
C GLU A 41 -19.14 -4.99 -6.38
N THR A 42 -19.31 -5.06 -5.07
CA THR A 42 -20.59 -4.85 -4.39
C THR A 42 -21.13 -3.45 -4.64
N VAL A 43 -20.33 -2.39 -4.41
CA VAL A 43 -20.81 -1.01 -4.53
C VAL A 43 -21.09 -0.66 -5.99
N VAL A 44 -20.18 -0.99 -6.89
CA VAL A 44 -20.30 -0.64 -8.31
C VAL A 44 -21.53 -1.33 -8.93
N SER A 45 -21.76 -2.60 -8.61
CA SER A 45 -22.90 -3.36 -9.14
C SER A 45 -24.22 -2.93 -8.50
N ALA A 46 -24.25 -2.72 -7.18
CA ALA A 46 -25.49 -2.34 -6.48
C ALA A 46 -25.99 -0.95 -6.89
N GLU A 47 -25.07 0.00 -7.02
CA GLU A 47 -25.40 1.39 -7.38
C GLU A 47 -25.44 1.61 -8.90
N SER A 48 -25.27 0.55 -9.70
CA SER A 48 -25.30 0.60 -11.17
C SER A 48 -24.36 1.68 -11.75
N MET A 49 -23.14 1.76 -11.24
CA MET A 49 -22.18 2.78 -11.67
C MET A 49 -21.70 2.49 -13.11
N ASP A 50 -21.71 3.50 -13.97
CA ASP A 50 -21.32 3.37 -15.38
C ASP A 50 -19.80 3.21 -15.61
N GLY A 51 -18.99 3.42 -14.57
CA GLY A 51 -17.54 3.32 -14.65
C GLY A 51 -16.87 3.46 -13.29
N LEU A 52 -15.59 3.08 -13.23
CA LEU A 52 -14.83 2.98 -11.99
C LEU A 52 -13.47 3.68 -12.11
N LEU A 53 -13.19 4.57 -11.16
CA LEU A 53 -11.84 5.07 -10.91
C LEU A 53 -11.41 4.57 -9.54
N ALA A 54 -10.53 3.57 -9.49
CA ALA A 54 -10.00 3.05 -8.23
C ALA A 54 -8.65 3.70 -7.93
N VAL A 55 -8.50 4.18 -6.69
CA VAL A 55 -7.23 4.71 -6.18
C VAL A 55 -6.70 3.76 -5.13
N GLY A 56 -5.46 3.29 -5.30
CA GLY A 56 -4.82 2.37 -4.36
C GLY A 56 -3.32 2.61 -4.29
N GLY A 57 -2.69 2.22 -3.18
CA GLY A 57 -1.25 2.44 -2.99
C GLY A 57 -0.52 1.33 -2.28
N CYS A 58 -1.13 0.68 -1.29
CA CYS A 58 -0.50 -0.42 -0.57
C CYS A 58 -0.67 -1.75 -1.32
N ASP A 59 0.16 -2.72 -0.93
CA ASP A 59 0.47 -3.95 -1.65
C ASP A 59 -0.72 -4.67 -2.30
N LYS A 60 -1.79 -4.87 -1.53
CA LYS A 60 -2.94 -5.67 -1.96
C LYS A 60 -4.04 -4.84 -2.62
N ASN A 61 -3.92 -3.50 -2.63
CA ASN A 61 -4.91 -2.62 -3.24
C ASN A 61 -4.94 -2.77 -4.76
N MET A 62 -3.77 -2.76 -5.42
CA MET A 62 -3.66 -2.86 -6.87
C MET A 62 -4.31 -4.16 -7.40
N PRO A 63 -3.90 -5.37 -6.96
CA PRO A 63 -4.53 -6.58 -7.47
C PRO A 63 -6.00 -6.71 -7.06
N GLY A 64 -6.41 -6.25 -5.87
CA GLY A 64 -7.82 -6.29 -5.45
C GLY A 64 -8.70 -5.42 -6.34
N ALA A 65 -8.27 -4.20 -6.64
CA ALA A 65 -8.99 -3.30 -7.55
C ALA A 65 -9.01 -3.84 -8.99
N LEU A 66 -7.88 -4.35 -9.50
CA LEU A 66 -7.82 -4.94 -10.85
C LEU A 66 -8.72 -6.17 -10.98
N MET A 67 -8.81 -7.00 -9.93
CA MET A 67 -9.74 -8.13 -9.91
C MET A 67 -11.20 -7.66 -9.99
N ALA A 68 -11.59 -6.64 -9.21
CA ALA A 68 -12.94 -6.08 -9.29
C ALA A 68 -13.25 -5.50 -10.67
N MET A 69 -12.33 -4.71 -11.24
CA MET A 69 -12.47 -4.14 -12.59
C MET A 69 -12.73 -5.22 -13.64
N ALA A 70 -11.95 -6.31 -13.59
CA ALA A 70 -12.10 -7.43 -14.52
C ALA A 70 -13.41 -8.23 -14.31
N ARG A 71 -13.93 -8.31 -13.08
CA ARG A 71 -15.19 -9.01 -12.78
C ARG A 71 -16.42 -8.21 -13.22
N ILE A 72 -16.42 -6.90 -13.00
CA ILE A 72 -17.56 -6.02 -13.27
C ILE A 72 -17.66 -5.65 -14.75
N ASP A 73 -16.52 -5.54 -15.44
CA ASP A 73 -16.42 -5.24 -16.88
C ASP A 73 -17.06 -3.90 -17.30
N VAL A 74 -16.96 -2.88 -16.44
CA VAL A 74 -17.28 -1.49 -16.77
C VAL A 74 -16.01 -0.69 -17.11
N PRO A 75 -16.10 0.40 -17.89
CA PRO A 75 -14.97 1.29 -18.15
C PRO A 75 -14.26 1.69 -16.86
N SER A 76 -13.00 1.27 -16.73
CA SER A 76 -12.26 1.36 -15.46
C SER A 76 -10.86 1.92 -15.63
N VAL A 77 -10.42 2.72 -14.66
CA VAL A 77 -9.06 3.25 -14.55
C VAL A 77 -8.55 3.01 -13.13
N PHE A 78 -7.36 2.42 -13.01
CA PHE A 78 -6.63 2.36 -11.75
C PHE A 78 -5.64 3.52 -11.66
N VAL A 79 -5.63 4.24 -10.53
CA VAL A 79 -4.72 5.34 -10.24
C VAL A 79 -3.84 4.95 -9.06
N TYR A 80 -2.55 4.80 -9.32
CA TYR A 80 -1.59 4.52 -8.27
C TYR A 80 -1.35 5.73 -7.36
N GLY A 81 -1.43 5.52 -6.05
CA GLY A 81 -1.24 6.56 -5.03
C GLY A 81 0.18 7.10 -4.92
N GLY A 82 1.14 6.43 -5.55
CA GLY A 82 2.53 6.88 -5.63
C GLY A 82 3.44 6.26 -4.57
N THR A 83 4.73 6.30 -4.87
CA THR A 83 5.78 5.73 -4.03
C THR A 83 6.33 6.74 -3.03
N ILE A 84 6.71 6.28 -1.84
CA ILE A 84 7.34 7.11 -0.81
C ILE A 84 8.76 7.46 -1.26
N LYS A 85 9.21 8.68 -0.94
CA LYS A 85 10.62 9.05 -1.09
C LYS A 85 11.49 8.31 -0.07
N PRO A 86 12.76 8.00 -0.40
CA PRO A 86 13.67 7.40 0.58
C PRO A 86 13.87 8.36 1.77
N GLY A 87 13.99 7.77 2.95
CA GLY A 87 14.53 8.44 4.12
C GLY A 87 16.02 8.70 3.98
N HIS A 88 16.61 9.50 4.88
CA HIS A 88 18.05 9.74 4.84
C HIS A 88 18.65 9.85 6.25
N TYR A 89 19.72 9.09 6.50
CA TYR A 89 20.45 9.10 7.77
C TYR A 89 21.91 8.67 7.53
N ASP A 90 22.85 9.38 8.17
CA ASP A 90 24.29 9.07 8.12
C ASP A 90 24.86 8.84 6.71
N GLY A 91 24.43 9.68 5.75
CA GLY A 91 24.85 9.59 4.35
C GLY A 91 24.26 8.43 3.57
N GLN A 92 23.31 7.69 4.15
CA GLN A 92 22.64 6.55 3.52
C GLN A 92 21.15 6.80 3.33
N ASP A 93 20.62 6.30 2.22
CA ASP A 93 19.20 6.28 1.97
C ASP A 93 18.54 5.13 2.74
N LEU A 94 17.43 5.44 3.38
CA LEU A 94 16.67 4.52 4.22
C LEU A 94 15.35 4.14 3.57
N THR A 95 14.94 2.90 3.81
CA THR A 95 13.61 2.38 3.49
C THR A 95 13.07 1.59 4.68
N ILE A 96 11.84 1.07 4.56
CA ILE A 96 11.30 0.17 5.58
C ILE A 96 12.19 -1.07 5.82
N VAL A 97 12.90 -1.55 4.80
CA VAL A 97 13.84 -2.68 4.93
C VAL A 97 15.00 -2.31 5.85
N SER A 98 15.48 -1.06 5.78
CA SER A 98 16.54 -0.57 6.66
C SER A 98 16.17 -0.67 8.14
N VAL A 99 14.89 -0.51 8.50
CA VAL A 99 14.40 -0.69 9.87
C VAL A 99 14.45 -2.16 10.28
N PHE A 100 14.01 -3.07 9.42
CA PHE A 100 14.09 -4.52 9.69
C PHE A 100 15.53 -5.00 9.83
N GLU A 101 16.44 -4.51 8.99
CA GLU A 101 17.86 -4.81 9.09
C GLU A 101 18.51 -4.21 10.34
N ALA A 102 18.15 -2.98 10.70
CA ALA A 102 18.62 -2.32 11.92
C ALA A 102 18.23 -3.12 13.17
N LEU A 103 16.99 -3.62 13.24
CA LEU A 103 16.55 -4.52 14.32
C LEU A 103 17.42 -5.79 14.39
N GLY A 104 17.77 -6.37 13.24
CA GLY A 104 18.69 -7.51 13.16
C GLY A 104 20.10 -7.17 13.65
N LYS A 105 20.65 -6.02 13.22
CA LYS A 105 21.97 -5.52 13.64
C LYS A 105 22.01 -5.24 15.14
N MET A 106 20.96 -4.65 15.71
CA MET A 106 20.87 -4.37 17.15
C MET A 106 20.88 -5.67 17.95
N ARG A 107 20.09 -6.67 17.55
CA ARG A 107 20.09 -8.00 18.19
C ARG A 107 21.44 -8.71 18.08
N ALA A 108 22.19 -8.45 17.02
CA ALA A 108 23.56 -8.96 16.84
C ALA A 108 24.63 -8.14 17.58
N GLY A 109 24.25 -7.12 18.35
CA GLY A 109 25.18 -6.24 19.08
C GLY A 109 26.02 -5.33 18.17
N LYS A 110 25.61 -5.11 16.92
CA LYS A 110 26.35 -4.30 15.93
C LYS A 110 25.99 -2.81 15.95
N ILE A 111 24.79 -2.48 16.43
CA ILE A 111 24.31 -1.11 16.61
C ILE A 111 23.64 -0.97 17.98
N GLY A 112 23.60 0.26 18.50
CA GLY A 112 22.89 0.59 19.73
C GLY A 112 21.40 0.87 19.52
N GLU A 113 20.65 1.01 20.62
CA GLU A 113 19.22 1.35 20.58
C GLU A 113 18.98 2.77 20.03
N ASP A 114 19.88 3.72 20.31
CA ASP A 114 19.77 5.09 19.80
C ASP A 114 19.89 5.15 18.28
N GLU A 115 20.79 4.35 17.69
CA GLU A 115 20.95 4.26 16.24
C GLU A 115 19.72 3.63 15.58
N LEU A 116 19.15 2.57 16.20
CA LEU A 116 17.89 1.98 15.74
C LEU A 116 16.76 3.02 15.72
N ARG A 117 16.63 3.81 16.79
CA ARG A 117 15.59 4.85 16.90
C ARG A 117 15.75 5.94 15.85
N GLU A 118 16.98 6.34 15.52
CA GLU A 118 17.23 7.32 14.46
C GLU A 118 16.87 6.76 13.07
N ILE A 119 17.20 5.49 12.79
CA ILE A 119 16.80 4.82 11.55
C ILE A 119 15.27 4.74 11.44
N GLU A 120 14.59 4.33 12.52
CA GLU A 120 13.12 4.21 12.57
C GLU A 120 12.44 5.55 12.25
N ARG A 121 12.86 6.65 12.89
CA ARG A 121 12.25 7.97 12.72
C ARG A 121 12.43 8.55 11.31
N ARG A 122 13.45 8.12 10.59
CA ARG A 122 13.85 8.71 9.31
C ARG A 122 13.49 7.85 8.11
N ALA A 123 13.24 6.56 8.29
CA ALA A 123 13.01 5.60 7.20
C ALA A 123 11.76 5.88 6.34
N CYS A 124 10.71 6.47 6.92
CA CYS A 124 9.45 6.76 6.24
C CYS A 124 9.14 8.27 6.29
N PRO A 125 9.72 9.10 5.41
CA PRO A 125 9.68 10.56 5.52
C PRO A 125 8.34 11.21 5.12
N GLY A 126 7.37 10.43 4.63
CA GLY A 126 6.09 10.97 4.17
C GLY A 126 5.10 9.91 3.70
N ALA A 127 4.09 10.33 2.94
CA ALA A 127 3.10 9.44 2.35
C ALA A 127 3.66 8.70 1.11
N GLY A 128 3.15 7.49 0.88
CA GLY A 128 3.45 6.68 -0.30
C GLY A 128 3.58 5.20 0.02
N SER A 129 3.58 4.38 -1.02
CA SER A 129 3.90 2.95 -0.95
C SER A 129 5.41 2.74 -0.68
N CYS A 130 5.82 1.51 -0.35
CA CYS A 130 7.23 1.19 -0.14
C CYS A 130 8.09 1.52 -1.39
N GLY A 131 9.19 2.26 -1.19
CA GLY A 131 10.02 2.82 -2.28
C GLY A 131 10.80 1.84 -3.17
N GLY A 132 11.02 0.61 -2.73
CA GLY A 132 11.74 -0.41 -3.50
C GLY A 132 10.85 -1.12 -4.53
N MET A 133 11.44 -1.98 -5.37
CA MET A 133 10.70 -2.88 -6.29
C MET A 133 10.04 -4.05 -5.54
N PHE A 134 9.20 -3.72 -4.57
CA PHE A 134 8.30 -4.65 -3.89
C PHE A 134 6.97 -4.74 -4.65
N THR A 135 6.05 -5.60 -4.20
CA THR A 135 4.77 -5.83 -4.89
C THR A 135 4.05 -4.51 -5.21
N ALA A 136 4.05 -3.52 -4.31
CA ALA A 136 3.39 -2.25 -4.57
C ALA A 136 3.90 -1.47 -5.81
N ASN A 137 5.20 -1.48 -6.10
CA ASN A 137 5.78 -0.85 -7.30
C ASN A 137 5.86 -1.82 -8.49
N THR A 138 5.87 -3.13 -8.25
CA THR A 138 5.79 -4.13 -9.31
C THR A 138 4.40 -4.18 -9.95
N MET A 139 3.36 -3.86 -9.18
CA MET A 139 1.96 -3.88 -9.61
C MET A 139 1.41 -2.50 -10.00
N SER A 140 2.23 -1.44 -9.91
CA SER A 140 1.82 -0.05 -10.21
C SER A 140 1.79 0.25 -11.69
#